data_AF-A0A133UFN1-F1
#
_entry.id   AF-A0A133UFN1-F1
#
_cell.length_a   1.000
_cell.length_b   1.000
_cell.length_c   1.000
_cell.angle_alpha   90.00
_cell.angle_beta   90.00
_cell.angle_gamma   90.00
#
_symmetry.space_group_name_H-M   'P 1'
#
loop_
_entity.id
_entity.type
_entity.pdbx_description
1 polymer ?
#
loop_
_entity_poly.entity_id
_entity_poly.type
_entity_poly.pdbx_seq_one_letter_code
_entity_poly.pdbx_strand_id
1 'polypeptide(L)'
;MGFGAALGVALGEDAGETVRIADAEDISGGVTAELACYDRWTLLIHVAGAIDVTVELSPDGKATWYEIDESPYSYGAAGDSTNELGYDATHIRLTGSNATSVTAQIRGVW
;
A
#
# COMPACT_ATOMS: atom_id res chain seq x y z
N MET A 1 17.33 0.16 37.15
CA MET A 1 16.44 -0.88 36.59
C MET A 1 15.10 -0.22 36.32
N GLY A 2 14.89 0.27 35.10
CA GLY A 2 13.64 0.93 34.70
C GLY A 2 12.84 -0.03 33.84
N PHE A 3 11.69 -0.47 34.34
CA PHE A 3 10.71 -1.24 33.59
C PHE A 3 10.00 -0.27 32.63
N GLY A 4 10.15 -0.49 31.32
CA GLY A 4 9.38 0.19 30.28
C GLY A 4 8.25 -0.72 29.83
N ALA A 5 7.02 -0.28 30.06
CA ALA A 5 5.78 -1.03 29.92
C ALA A 5 5.59 -1.68 28.53
N ALA A 6 5.07 -2.91 28.53
CA ALA A 6 4.44 -3.52 27.36
C ALA A 6 3.15 -2.74 27.04
N LEU A 7 3.13 -2.03 25.91
CA LEU A 7 1.92 -1.46 25.34
C LEU A 7 1.09 -2.59 24.74
N GLY A 8 0.21 -3.16 25.55
CA GLY A 8 -0.91 -3.96 25.08
C GLY A 8 -1.89 -3.03 24.36
N VAL A 9 -1.89 -3.06 23.03
CA VAL A 9 -2.93 -2.40 22.23
C VAL A 9 -4.19 -3.25 22.37
N ALA A 10 -5.17 -2.72 23.10
CA ALA A 10 -6.54 -3.19 23.05
C ALA A 10 -7.08 -2.89 21.64
N LEU A 11 -7.16 -3.91 20.79
CA LEU A 11 -7.90 -3.82 19.53
C LEU A 11 -9.39 -3.80 19.88
N GLY A 12 -9.97 -2.60 19.98
CA GLY A 12 -11.41 -2.41 19.99
C GLY A 12 -12.04 -2.89 18.67
N GLU A 13 -13.37 -2.88 18.59
CA GLU A 13 -14.23 -3.32 17.47
C GLU A 13 -13.96 -2.67 16.08
N ASP A 14 -12.85 -1.95 15.92
CA ASP A 14 -12.23 -1.45 14.68
C ASP A 14 -10.91 -2.21 14.39
N ALA A 15 -10.93 -3.54 14.48
CA ALA A 15 -9.75 -4.39 14.31
C ALA A 15 -9.20 -4.32 12.87
N GLY A 16 -8.33 -3.35 12.61
CA GLY A 16 -7.68 -3.20 11.32
C GLY A 16 -6.41 -2.38 11.44
N GLU A 17 -5.52 -2.52 10.47
CA GLU A 17 -4.21 -1.87 10.41
C GLU A 17 -4.14 -0.93 9.22
N THR A 18 -3.39 0.16 9.36
CA THR A 18 -3.06 1.04 8.23
C THR A 18 -1.56 0.95 7.95
N VAL A 19 -1.20 0.44 6.78
CA VAL A 19 0.18 0.33 6.31
C VAL A 19 0.48 1.49 5.37
N ARG A 20 1.47 2.31 5.69
CA ARG A 20 1.92 3.38 4.79
C ARG A 20 2.98 2.85 3.84
N ILE A 21 2.78 3.05 2.54
CA ILE A 21 3.69 2.61 1.48
C ILE A 21 4.56 3.78 1.01
N ALA A 22 3.96 4.95 0.84
CA ALA A 22 4.62 6.16 0.37
C ALA A 22 4.00 7.42 1.02
N ASP A 23 4.80 8.45 1.30
CA ASP A 23 4.39 9.72 1.89
C ASP A 23 4.89 10.91 1.04
N ALA A 24 4.05 11.37 0.11
CA ALA A 24 4.34 12.50 -0.79
C ALA A 24 5.72 12.44 -1.48
N GLU A 25 6.12 11.25 -1.93
CA GLU A 25 7.46 10.96 -2.43
C GLU A 25 7.47 10.42 -3.87
N ASP A 26 8.65 10.43 -4.49
CA ASP A 26 8.90 9.83 -5.81
C ASP A 26 8.97 8.30 -5.69
N ILE A 27 8.01 7.61 -6.33
CA ILE A 27 7.92 6.15 -6.35
C ILE A 27 8.41 5.53 -7.67
N SER A 28 9.08 6.28 -8.55
CA SER A 28 9.54 5.78 -9.85
C SER A 28 10.62 4.70 -9.75
N GLY A 29 11.35 4.66 -8.63
CA GLY A 29 12.28 3.58 -8.31
C GLY A 29 11.62 2.29 -7.79
N GLY A 30 10.30 2.30 -7.58
CA GLY A 30 9.55 1.23 -6.93
C GLY A 30 9.67 1.30 -5.41
N VAL A 31 8.54 1.38 -4.72
CA VAL A 31 8.46 1.30 -3.25
C VAL A 31 7.73 0.02 -2.85
N THR A 32 8.19 -0.63 -1.78
CA THR A 32 7.61 -1.91 -1.32
C THR A 32 7.15 -1.82 0.12
N ALA A 33 6.02 -2.45 0.43
CA ALA A 33 5.53 -2.62 1.79
C ALA A 33 5.18 -4.09 2.06
N GLU A 34 5.28 -4.49 3.33
CA GLU A 34 4.80 -5.78 3.82
C GLU A 34 3.30 -5.67 4.11
N LEU A 35 2.57 -6.72 3.76
CA LEU A 35 1.14 -6.88 4.05
C LEU A 35 0.99 -7.97 5.09
N ALA A 36 0.12 -7.71 6.05
CA ALA A 36 -0.31 -8.74 6.96
C ALA A 36 -1.48 -9.54 6.34
N CYS A 37 -1.87 -10.67 6.95
CA CYS A 37 -2.91 -11.54 6.43
C CYS A 37 -4.33 -10.98 6.65
N TYR A 38 -4.64 -9.83 6.05
CA TYR A 38 -5.93 -9.19 6.17
C TYR A 38 -7.02 -9.99 5.44
N ASP A 39 -8.19 -10.16 6.06
CA ASP A 39 -9.38 -10.73 5.39
C ASP A 39 -9.87 -9.83 4.26
N ARG A 40 -9.61 -8.52 4.38
CA ARG A 40 -9.92 -7.51 3.38
C ARG A 40 -8.97 -6.34 3.50
N TRP A 41 -8.57 -5.76 2.38
CA TRP A 41 -7.78 -4.54 2.40
C TRP A 41 -8.12 -3.59 1.26
N THR A 42 -7.89 -2.31 1.49
CA THR A 42 -8.13 -1.23 0.51
C THR A 42 -6.85 -0.46 0.28
N LEU A 43 -6.46 -0.31 -0.98
CA LEU A 43 -5.37 0.55 -1.42
C LEU A 43 -5.90 1.96 -1.68
N LEU A 44 -5.36 2.93 -0.95
CA LEU A 44 -5.63 4.34 -1.11
C LEU A 44 -4.41 5.02 -1.72
N ILE A 45 -4.60 5.70 -2.85
CA ILE A 45 -3.55 6.41 -3.57
C ILE A 45 -3.98 7.85 -3.76
N HIS A 46 -3.08 8.78 -3.44
CA HIS A 46 -3.16 10.19 -3.80
C HIS A 46 -1.97 10.53 -4.68
N VAL A 47 -2.20 11.17 -5.82
CA VAL A 47 -1.15 11.62 -6.73
C VAL A 47 -1.16 13.14 -6.85
N ALA A 48 0.02 13.75 -6.88
CA ALA A 48 0.18 15.20 -6.99
C ALA A 48 0.06 15.74 -8.44
N GLY A 49 -0.04 14.85 -9.43
CA GLY A 49 0.00 15.20 -10.85
C GLY A 49 -0.21 13.99 -11.76
N ALA A 50 0.01 14.19 -13.07
CA ALA A 50 -0.17 13.13 -14.05
C ALA A 50 0.91 12.03 -13.91
N ILE A 51 0.49 10.79 -13.69
CA ILE A 51 1.36 9.64 -13.47
C ILE A 51 0.58 8.34 -13.75
N ASP A 52 1.27 7.29 -14.16
CA ASP A 52 0.74 5.93 -14.13
C ASP A 52 1.38 5.18 -12.96
N VAL A 53 0.57 4.55 -12.12
CA VAL A 53 1.05 3.77 -10.97
C VAL A 53 0.82 2.29 -11.25
N THR A 54 1.90 1.57 -11.47
CA THR A 54 1.91 0.11 -11.57
C THR A 54 1.83 -0.50 -10.18
N VAL A 55 0.94 -1.48 -10.01
CA VAL A 55 0.74 -2.19 -8.74
C VAL A 55 1.05 -3.66 -8.92
N GLU A 56 2.02 -4.12 -8.14
CA GLU A 56 2.44 -5.52 -8.16
C GLU A 56 2.35 -6.12 -6.76
N LEU A 57 2.00 -7.39 -6.71
CA LEU A 57 1.86 -8.16 -5.49
C LEU A 57 2.84 -9.32 -5.48
N SER A 58 3.31 -9.68 -4.29
CA SER A 58 4.16 -10.84 -4.08
C SER A 58 3.57 -11.74 -3.01
N PRO A 59 3.27 -13.01 -3.31
CA PRO A 59 2.79 -13.97 -2.33
C PRO A 59 3.94 -14.60 -1.52
N ASP A 60 5.19 -14.47 -1.97
CA ASP A 60 6.33 -15.28 -1.53
C ASP A 60 7.48 -14.47 -0.91
N GLY A 61 7.18 -13.33 -0.28
CA GLY A 61 8.20 -12.56 0.43
C GLY A 61 9.15 -11.80 -0.49
N LYS A 62 8.64 -11.26 -1.60
CA LYS A 62 9.36 -10.46 -2.63
C LYS A 62 10.16 -11.27 -3.65
N ALA A 63 10.05 -12.61 -3.68
CA ALA A 63 10.81 -13.42 -4.64
C ALA A 63 10.18 -13.39 -6.05
N THR A 64 8.86 -13.34 -6.13
CA THR A 64 8.10 -13.15 -7.38
C THR A 64 7.14 -11.98 -7.25
N TRP A 65 6.96 -11.25 -8.35
CA TRP A 65 6.06 -10.09 -8.44
C TRP A 65 5.07 -10.32 -9.58
N TYR A 66 3.79 -10.09 -9.29
CA TYR A 66 2.68 -10.22 -10.22
C TYR A 66 1.95 -8.90 -10.29
N GLU A 67 1.88 -8.31 -11.47
CA GLU A 67 1.05 -7.12 -11.71
C GLU A 67 -0.44 -7.52 -11.62
N ILE A 68 -1.24 -6.71 -10.92
CA ILE A 68 -2.69 -6.95 -10.80
C ILE A 68 -3.42 -6.53 -12.08
N ASP A 69 -4.59 -7.12 -12.35
CA ASP A 69 -5.33 -6.84 -13.59
C ASP A 69 -5.84 -5.39 -13.67
N GLU A 70 -6.06 -4.72 -12.54
CA GLU A 70 -6.44 -3.31 -12.48
C GLU A 70 -5.27 -2.33 -12.73
N SER A 71 -4.04 -2.84 -12.81
CA SER A 71 -2.83 -2.05 -13.06
C SER A 71 -2.60 -1.86 -14.58
N PRO A 72 -2.03 -0.71 -15.00
CA PRO A 72 -1.68 0.45 -14.19
C PRO A 72 -2.89 1.33 -13.86
N TYR A 73 -2.84 2.01 -12.71
CA TYR A 73 -3.75 3.10 -12.41
C TYR A 73 -3.24 4.39 -13.07
N SER A 74 -3.93 4.83 -14.12
CA SER A 74 -3.56 6.03 -14.89
C SER A 74 -4.23 7.30 -14.37
N TYR A 75 -3.43 8.34 -14.11
CA TYR A 75 -3.88 9.65 -13.66
C TYR A 75 -3.47 10.74 -14.66
N GLY A 76 -4.44 11.51 -15.16
CA GLY A 76 -4.20 12.66 -16.05
C GLY A 76 -3.89 13.97 -15.34
N ALA A 77 -4.11 14.05 -14.02
CA ALA A 77 -3.88 15.19 -13.16
C ALA A 77 -3.81 14.72 -11.70
N ALA A 78 -3.62 15.65 -10.75
CA ALA A 78 -3.73 15.34 -9.32
C ALA A 78 -5.09 14.73 -8.98
N GLY A 79 -5.12 13.73 -8.09
CA GLY A 79 -6.35 13.03 -7.73
C GLY A 79 -6.15 11.91 -6.73
N ASP A 80 -7.26 11.30 -6.34
CA ASP A 80 -7.35 10.23 -5.35
C ASP A 80 -8.01 8.99 -5.96
N SER A 81 -7.54 7.81 -5.57
CA SER A 81 -8.19 6.53 -5.84
C SER A 81 -8.28 5.69 -4.58
N THR A 82 -9.38 4.96 -4.44
CA THR A 82 -9.59 3.98 -3.37
C THR A 82 -10.08 2.68 -4.00
N ASN A 83 -9.25 1.64 -3.93
CA ASN A 83 -9.54 0.35 -4.54
C ASN A 83 -9.52 -0.73 -3.46
N GLU A 84 -10.65 -1.42 -3.25
CA GLU A 84 -10.69 -2.62 -2.43
C GLU A 84 -10.00 -3.75 -3.20
N LEU A 85 -8.89 -4.26 -2.66
CA LEU A 85 -8.10 -5.32 -3.26
C LEU A 85 -8.33 -6.59 -2.46
N GLY A 86 -8.88 -7.62 -3.11
CA GLY A 86 -9.21 -8.91 -2.50
C GLY A 86 -8.13 -9.98 -2.72
N TYR A 87 -6.90 -9.57 -2.97
CA TYR A 87 -5.79 -10.48 -3.28
C TYR A 87 -5.04 -10.88 -2.02
N ASP A 88 -4.73 -12.18 -1.92
CA ASP A 88 -3.89 -12.74 -0.86
C ASP A 88 -2.41 -12.58 -1.22
N ALA A 89 -1.76 -11.55 -0.67
CA ALA A 89 -0.35 -11.26 -0.90
C ALA A 89 0.36 -10.93 0.42
N THR A 90 1.66 -11.21 0.47
CA THR A 90 2.51 -10.84 1.62
C THR A 90 3.19 -9.51 1.44
N HIS A 91 3.30 -9.03 0.20
CA HIS A 91 3.93 -7.75 -0.11
C HIS A 91 3.26 -7.08 -1.30
N ILE A 92 3.36 -5.75 -1.31
CA ILE A 92 2.97 -4.90 -2.44
C ILE A 92 4.17 -4.08 -2.89
N ARG A 93 4.25 -3.83 -4.19
CA ARG A 93 5.14 -2.86 -4.82
C ARG A 93 4.33 -1.88 -5.64
N LEU A 94 4.62 -0.59 -5.45
CA LEU A 94 4.08 0.49 -6.27
C LEU A 94 5.22 1.12 -7.05
N THR A 95 5.04 1.26 -8.37
CA THR A 95 6.03 1.87 -9.25
C THR A 95 5.37 2.97 -10.06
N GLY A 96 5.88 4.20 -9.94
CA GLY A 96 5.42 5.33 -10.72
C GLY A 96 6.09 5.42 -12.09
N SER A 97 5.37 5.83 -13.13
CA SER A 97 5.95 6.03 -14.46
C SER A 97 6.88 7.25 -14.56
N ASN A 98 6.84 8.15 -13.57
CA ASN A 98 7.68 9.34 -13.48
C ASN A 98 7.86 9.78 -12.01
N ALA A 99 8.58 10.89 -11.77
CA ALA A 99 8.92 11.38 -10.44
C ALA A 99 7.83 12.24 -9.74
N THR A 100 6.58 12.20 -10.21
CA THR A 100 5.47 12.88 -9.52
C THR A 100 5.27 12.27 -8.14
N SER A 101 5.12 13.14 -7.14
CA SER A 101 4.89 12.71 -5.76
C SER A 101 3.59 11.93 -5.61
N VAL A 102 3.68 10.80 -4.91
CA VAL A 102 2.56 9.93 -4.58
C VAL A 102 2.52 9.68 -3.07
N THR A 103 1.31 9.69 -2.52
CA THR A 103 1.04 9.15 -1.18
C THR A 103 0.21 7.90 -1.35
N ALA A 104 0.64 6.79 -0.76
CA ALA A 104 -0.07 5.53 -0.85
C ALA A 104 -0.10 4.81 0.50
N GLN A 105 -1.26 4.27 0.83
CA GLN A 105 -1.49 3.55 2.07
C GLN A 105 -2.51 2.42 1.86
N ILE A 106 -2.41 1.41 2.69
CA ILE A 106 -3.36 0.31 2.75
C ILE A 106 -4.10 0.36 4.07
N ARG A 107 -5.41 0.17 4.02
CA ARG A 107 -6.21 -0.15 5.21
C ARG A 107 -6.60 -1.62 5.14
N GLY A 108 -6.02 -2.44 6.01
CA GLY A 108 -6.38 -3.85 6.20
C GLY A 108 -7.34 -4.04 7.36
N VAL A 109 -8.23 -5.03 7.26
CA VAL A 109 -9.20 -5.44 8.28
C VAL A 109 -9.07 -6.94 8.53
N TRP A 110 -9.18 -7.35 9.79
CA TRP A 110 -9.09 -8.74 10.26
C TRP A 110 -10.44 -9.36 10.58
#